data_AF-A0A0F2LC25-F1
#
_entry.id   AF-A0A0F2LC25-F1
#
_cell.length_a   1.000
_cell.length_b   1.000
_cell.length_c   1.000
_cell.angle_alpha   90.00
_cell.angle_beta   90.00
_cell.angle_gamma   90.00
#
_symmetry.space_group_name_H-M   'P 1'
#
loop_
_entity.id
_entity.type
_entity.pdbx_description
1 polymer ?
#
loop_
_entity_poly.entity_id
_entity_poly.type
_entity_poly.pdbx_seq_one_letter_code
_entity_poly.pdbx_strand_id
1 'polypeptide(L)'
;MENFRTLYKYSEKLDSYFIKRITVQFLQDQARNAKGNLITFRPSKIAQDLSIYGRRDLRAKTVMIRGFLDELVHRGYITVIKRSARGKVYGLYRNGKLWDLLERYETDKILEILESEKLQ
;
A
#
# COMPACT_ATOMS: atom_id res chain seq x y z
N MET A 1 13.60 31.94 4.09
CA MET A 1 13.42 30.61 4.71
C MET A 1 12.20 29.83 4.20
N GLU A 2 11.38 30.36 3.29
CA GLU A 2 10.18 29.66 2.77
C GLU A 2 10.49 28.56 1.74
N ASN A 3 11.54 28.72 0.91
CA ASN A 3 11.82 27.79 -0.19
C ASN A 3 12.20 26.37 0.26
N PHE A 4 12.87 26.21 1.40
CA PHE A 4 13.25 24.88 1.91
C PHE A 4 12.03 24.06 2.35
N ARG A 5 11.07 24.66 3.06
CA ARG A 5 9.87 23.96 3.53
C ARG A 5 9.01 23.45 2.37
N THR A 6 8.93 24.22 1.29
CA THR A 6 8.17 23.83 0.09
C THR A 6 8.81 22.63 -0.62
N LEU A 7 10.14 22.61 -0.73
CA LEU A 7 10.89 21.50 -1.34
C LEU A 7 10.75 20.19 -0.54
N TYR A 8 10.91 20.25 0.78
CA TYR A 8 10.73 19.06 1.64
C TYR A 8 9.30 18.51 1.58
N LYS A 9 8.29 19.38 1.62
CA LYS A 9 6.89 18.97 1.50
C LYS A 9 6.57 18.35 0.14
N TYR A 10 7.24 18.81 -0.93
CA TYR A 10 7.10 18.24 -2.27
C TYR A 10 7.78 16.86 -2.37
N SER A 11 8.97 16.68 -1.78
CA SER A 11 9.63 15.37 -1.75
C SER A 11 8.85 14.35 -0.93
N GLU A 12 8.31 14.74 0.23
CA GLU A 12 7.47 13.85 1.06
C GLU A 12 6.19 13.42 0.33
N LYS A 13 5.56 14.32 -0.43
CA LYS A 13 4.39 13.99 -1.26
C LYS A 13 4.73 13.01 -2.38
N LEU A 14 5.87 13.21 -3.04
CA LEU A 14 6.37 12.29 -4.07
C LEU A 14 6.68 10.91 -3.48
N ASP A 15 7.32 10.86 -2.31
CA ASP A 15 7.63 9.60 -1.61
C ASP A 15 6.36 8.87 -1.17
N SER A 16 5.36 9.59 -0.65
CA SER A 16 4.07 9.02 -0.28
C SER A 16 3.33 8.45 -1.48
N TYR A 17 3.24 9.19 -2.59
CA TYR A 17 2.60 8.71 -3.81
C TYR A 17 3.28 7.44 -4.33
N PHE A 18 4.62 7.47 -4.40
CA PHE A 18 5.41 6.34 -4.88
C PHE A 18 5.22 5.08 -4.02
N ILE A 19 5.21 5.22 -2.70
CA ILE A 19 4.96 4.09 -1.78
C ILE A 19 3.56 3.52 -1.94
N LYS A 20 2.54 4.39 -2.06
CA LYS A 20 1.17 3.95 -2.30
C LYS A 20 1.07 3.19 -3.63
N ARG A 21 1.65 3.74 -4.70
CA ARG A 21 1.66 3.14 -6.03
C ARG A 21 2.26 1.74 -6.03
N ILE A 22 3.43 1.58 -5.42
CA ILE A 22 4.07 0.25 -5.41
C ILE A 22 3.35 -0.71 -4.47
N THR A 23 2.78 -0.23 -3.37
CA THR A 23 1.93 -1.08 -2.54
C THR A 23 0.74 -1.61 -3.35
N VAL A 24 0.07 -0.76 -4.13
CA VAL A 24 -1.03 -1.20 -5.02
C VAL A 24 -0.52 -2.16 -6.10
N GLN A 25 0.61 -1.86 -6.74
CA GLN A 25 1.21 -2.75 -7.74
C GLN A 25 1.48 -4.13 -7.16
N PHE A 26 2.10 -4.20 -5.97
CA PHE A 26 2.33 -5.45 -5.26
C PHE A 26 1.02 -6.22 -5.05
N LEU A 27 -0.04 -5.55 -4.56
CA LEU A 27 -1.32 -6.20 -4.35
C LEU A 27 -1.94 -6.71 -5.65
N GLN A 28 -1.80 -5.96 -6.74
CA GLN A 28 -2.29 -6.35 -8.05
C GLN A 28 -1.57 -7.59 -8.57
N ASP A 29 -0.24 -7.64 -8.42
CA ASP A 29 0.55 -8.80 -8.80
C ASP A 29 0.18 -10.03 -7.96
N GLN A 30 -0.05 -9.85 -6.66
CA GLN A 30 -0.51 -10.96 -5.81
C GLN A 30 -1.92 -11.42 -6.21
N ALA A 31 -2.85 -10.51 -6.50
CA ALA A 31 -4.22 -10.82 -6.94
C ALA A 31 -4.23 -11.63 -8.23
N ARG A 32 -3.45 -11.21 -9.24
CA ARG A 32 -3.33 -11.91 -10.53
C ARG A 32 -2.77 -13.33 -10.40
N ASN A 33 -1.84 -13.53 -9.47
CA ASN A 33 -1.17 -14.83 -9.27
C ASN A 33 -1.88 -15.74 -8.25
N ALA A 34 -2.89 -15.24 -7.54
CA ALA A 34 -3.53 -15.99 -6.48
C ALA A 34 -4.51 -17.05 -7.01
N LYS A 35 -4.32 -18.29 -6.54
CA LYS A 35 -5.27 -19.40 -6.80
C LYS A 35 -6.36 -19.50 -5.73
N GLY A 36 -6.17 -18.88 -4.56
CA GLY A 36 -7.09 -18.95 -3.42
C GLY A 36 -8.01 -17.74 -3.28
N ASN A 37 -8.85 -17.75 -2.23
CA ASN A 37 -9.82 -16.69 -1.94
C ASN A 37 -9.29 -15.60 -1.00
N LEU A 38 -8.09 -15.77 -0.44
CA LEU A 38 -7.47 -14.83 0.50
C LEU A 38 -5.97 -14.77 0.22
N ILE A 39 -5.45 -13.55 0.08
CA ILE A 39 -4.02 -13.25 0.06
C ILE A 39 -3.66 -12.62 1.40
N THR A 40 -2.61 -13.13 2.05
CA THR A 40 -2.07 -12.54 3.28
C THR A 40 -0.68 -11.98 3.07
N PHE A 41 -0.41 -10.79 3.61
CA PHE A 41 0.87 -10.11 3.44
C PHE A 41 1.25 -9.28 4.66
N ARG A 42 2.54 -8.95 4.76
CA ARG A 42 3.11 -8.11 5.82
C ARG A 42 3.75 -6.87 5.19
N PRO A 43 3.69 -5.69 5.84
CA PRO A 43 4.33 -4.47 5.33
C PRO A 43 5.83 -4.66 5.05
N SER A 44 6.51 -5.44 5.90
CA SER A 44 7.95 -5.70 5.74
C SER A 44 8.29 -6.50 4.48
N LYS A 45 7.39 -7.39 4.03
CA LYS A 45 7.59 -8.16 2.80
C LYS A 45 7.47 -7.23 1.58
N ILE A 46 6.44 -6.38 1.57
CA ILE A 46 6.26 -5.35 0.53
C ILE A 46 7.49 -4.43 0.50
N ALA A 47 7.97 -3.99 1.67
CA ALA A 47 9.15 -3.13 1.79
C ALA A 47 10.45 -3.82 1.30
N GLN A 48 10.56 -5.14 1.45
CA GLN A 48 11.70 -5.92 0.96
C GLN A 48 11.65 -6.09 -0.56
N ASP A 49 10.49 -6.40 -1.12
CA ASP A 49 10.29 -6.45 -2.57
C ASP A 49 10.58 -5.08 -3.21
N LEU A 50 10.31 -4.00 -2.46
CA LEU A 50 10.67 -2.61 -2.75
C LEU A 50 12.17 -2.27 -2.61
N SER A 51 12.95 -3.08 -1.90
CA SER A 51 14.33 -2.73 -1.50
C SER A 51 15.38 -2.95 -2.61
N ILE A 52 14.94 -3.26 -3.82
CA ILE A 52 15.77 -3.28 -5.05
C ILE A 52 16.52 -1.94 -5.24
N TYR A 53 16.05 -0.84 -4.62
CA TYR A 53 16.65 0.49 -4.71
C TYR A 53 17.54 0.92 -3.51
N GLY A 54 17.88 0.01 -2.59
CA GLY A 54 18.88 0.23 -1.53
C GLY A 54 18.38 0.01 -0.09
N ARG A 55 19.29 -0.43 0.80
CA ARG A 55 19.02 -0.74 2.22
C ARG A 55 18.78 0.48 3.12
N ARG A 56 19.20 1.68 2.69
CA ARG A 56 18.88 2.92 3.40
C ARG A 56 17.35 3.09 3.33
N ASP A 57 16.71 3.21 4.49
CA ASP A 57 15.28 3.54 4.65
C ASP A 57 14.24 2.40 4.60
N LEU A 58 14.63 1.12 4.68
CA LEU A 58 13.68 0.00 4.76
C LEU A 58 12.67 0.16 5.92
N ARG A 59 13.12 0.65 7.08
CA ARG A 59 12.27 0.87 8.25
C ARG A 59 11.24 1.98 8.02
N ALA A 60 11.66 3.12 7.46
CA ALA A 60 10.77 4.24 7.16
C ALA A 60 9.71 3.83 6.11
N LYS A 61 10.14 3.15 5.04
CA LYS A 61 9.24 2.58 4.01
C LYS A 61 8.23 1.61 4.62
N THR A 62 8.68 0.71 5.50
CA THR A 62 7.79 -0.24 6.20
C THR A 62 6.72 0.48 7.03
N VAL A 63 7.06 1.60 7.67
CA VAL A 63 6.10 2.42 8.44
C VAL A 63 5.09 3.08 7.52
N MET A 64 5.53 3.68 6.41
CA MET A 64 4.65 4.34 5.45
C MET A 64 3.69 3.35 4.77
N ILE A 65 4.20 2.18 4.34
CA ILE A 65 3.37 1.09 3.78
C ILE A 65 2.33 0.66 4.82
N ARG A 66 2.73 0.47 6.09
CA ARG A 66 1.79 0.10 7.14
C ARG A 66 0.70 1.15 7.33
N GLY A 67 1.05 2.43 7.32
CA GLY A 67 0.08 3.52 7.41
C GLY A 67 -0.94 3.47 6.29
N PHE A 68 -0.49 3.25 5.04
CA PHE A 68 -1.39 3.12 3.90
C PHE A 68 -2.26 1.86 3.97
N LEU A 69 -1.72 0.71 4.39
CA LEU A 69 -2.51 -0.49 4.59
C LEU A 69 -3.55 -0.32 5.71
N ASP A 70 -3.21 0.39 6.79
CA ASP A 70 -4.16 0.72 7.85
C ASP A 70 -5.29 1.65 7.35
N GLU A 71 -4.98 2.58 6.44
CA GLU A 71 -5.98 3.40 5.73
C GLU A 71 -6.92 2.54 4.87
N LEU A 72 -6.40 1.55 4.13
CA LEU A 72 -7.23 0.62 3.36
C LEU A 72 -8.11 -0.27 4.26
N VAL A 73 -7.59 -0.69 5.44
CA VAL A 73 -8.39 -1.41 6.44
C VAL A 73 -9.54 -0.55 6.93
N HIS A 74 -9.28 0.71 7.29
CA HIS A 74 -10.28 1.62 7.82
C HIS A 74 -11.45 1.82 6.83
N ARG A 75 -11.15 1.82 5.53
CA ARG A 75 -12.13 1.96 4.45
C ARG A 75 -12.78 0.63 4.02
N GLY A 76 -12.47 -0.48 4.71
CA GLY A 76 -13.08 -1.78 4.44
C GLY A 76 -12.56 -2.50 3.18
N TYR A 77 -11.47 -2.03 2.56
CA TYR A 77 -10.90 -2.66 1.37
C TYR A 77 -10.12 -3.94 1.67
N ILE A 78 -9.46 -3.99 2.83
CA ILE A 78 -8.70 -5.14 3.31
C ILE A 78 -8.94 -5.30 4.81
N THR A 79 -8.44 -6.39 5.39
CA THR A 79 -8.63 -6.70 6.83
C THR A 79 -7.31 -6.98 7.53
N VAL A 80 -7.29 -6.81 8.86
CA VAL A 80 -6.17 -7.31 9.68
C VAL A 80 -6.50 -8.73 10.10
N ILE A 81 -5.75 -9.70 9.57
CA ILE A 81 -5.95 -11.14 9.84
C ILE A 81 -5.29 -11.55 11.16
N LYS A 82 -4.13 -10.96 11.49
CA LYS A 82 -3.41 -11.27 12.72
C LYS A 82 -2.61 -10.08 13.24
N ARG A 83 -2.56 -9.94 14.56
CA ARG A 83 -1.67 -9.01 15.28
C ARG A 83 -0.65 -9.82 16.09
N SER A 84 0.61 -9.38 16.06
CA SER A 84 1.71 -10.04 16.78
C SER A 84 2.76 -9.01 17.18
N ALA A 85 3.69 -9.41 18.06
CA ALA A 85 4.87 -8.61 18.39
C ALA A 85 5.70 -8.24 17.14
N ARG A 86 5.64 -9.06 16.09
CA ARG A 86 6.32 -8.82 14.79
C ARG A 86 5.48 -7.98 13.81
N GLY A 87 4.42 -7.33 14.29
CA GLY A 87 3.52 -6.49 13.50
C GLY A 87 2.25 -7.19 13.02
N LYS A 88 1.54 -6.50 12.12
CA LYS A 88 0.24 -6.89 11.54
C LYS A 88 0.43 -7.76 10.29
N VAL A 89 -0.48 -8.72 10.12
CA VAL A 89 -0.71 -9.44 8.87
C VAL A 89 -2.03 -8.94 8.31
N TYR A 90 -2.00 -8.48 7.06
CA TYR A 90 -3.16 -7.98 6.34
C TYR A 90 -3.68 -9.05 5.39
N GLY A 91 -4.97 -8.99 5.09
CA GLY A 91 -5.68 -9.93 4.24
C GLY A 91 -6.51 -9.21 3.18
N LEU A 92 -6.35 -9.62 1.94
CA LEU A 92 -7.13 -9.19 0.79
C LEU A 92 -7.97 -10.38 0.30
N TYR A 93 -9.30 -10.25 0.38
CA TYR A 93 -10.23 -11.29 -0.05
C TYR A 93 -10.63 -11.13 -1.52
N ARG A 94 -10.81 -12.25 -2.21
CA ARG A 94 -11.12 -12.31 -3.64
C ARG A 94 -12.44 -11.66 -4.04
N ASN A 95 -13.42 -11.73 -3.14
CA ASN A 95 -14.74 -11.11 -3.32
C ASN A 95 -14.81 -9.67 -2.75
N GLY A 96 -13.68 -9.07 -2.37
CA GLY A 96 -13.64 -7.72 -1.81
C GLY A 96 -13.56 -6.65 -2.89
N LYS A 97 -14.15 -5.48 -2.61
CA LYS A 97 -14.15 -4.31 -3.51
C LYS A 97 -12.75 -3.98 -4.07
N LEU A 98 -11.70 -4.09 -3.26
CA LEU A 98 -10.35 -3.81 -3.74
C LEU A 98 -9.86 -4.84 -4.75
N TRP A 99 -10.23 -6.12 -4.61
CA TRP A 99 -9.86 -7.14 -5.59
C TRP A 99 -10.44 -6.84 -6.97
N ASP A 100 -11.72 -6.46 -7.03
CA ASP A 100 -12.36 -6.05 -8.27
C ASP A 100 -11.62 -4.87 -8.93
N LEU A 101 -11.19 -3.88 -8.14
CA LEU A 101 -10.39 -2.77 -8.64
C LEU A 101 -9.04 -3.24 -9.19
N LEU A 102 -8.36 -4.13 -8.48
CA LEU A 102 -7.05 -4.67 -8.87
C LEU A 102 -7.10 -5.50 -10.16
N GLU A 103 -8.22 -6.19 -10.44
CA GLU A 103 -8.36 -6.96 -11.69
C GLU A 103 -8.71 -6.08 -12.91
N ARG A 104 -9.40 -4.96 -12.70
CA ARG A 104 -10.01 -4.18 -13.79
C ARG A 104 -9.22 -2.96 -14.23
N TYR A 105 -8.44 -2.36 -13.34
CA TYR A 105 -7.81 -1.06 -13.59
C TYR A 105 -6.29 -1.12 -13.47
N GLU A 106 -5.61 -0.18 -14.13
CA GLU A 106 -4.18 0.03 -13.93
C GLU A 106 -3.90 0.66 -12.56
N THR A 107 -2.69 0.40 -12.02
CA THR A 107 -2.26 0.82 -10.69
C THR A 107 -2.51 2.31 -10.41
N ASP A 108 -2.16 3.20 -11.33
CA ASP A 108 -2.35 4.64 -11.15
C ASP A 108 -3.84 5.03 -11.11
N LYS A 109 -4.69 4.35 -11.89
CA LYS A 109 -6.14 4.59 -11.85
C LYS A 109 -6.77 4.08 -10.54
N ILE A 110 -6.31 2.95 -10.03
CA ILE A 110 -6.75 2.43 -8.72
C ILE A 110 -6.42 3.44 -7.63
N LEU A 111 -5.21 4.00 -7.64
CA LEU A 111 -4.82 5.03 -6.67
C LEU A 111 -5.70 6.27 -6.75
N GLU A 112 -6.00 6.76 -7.96
CA GLU A 112 -6.90 7.90 -8.15
C GLU A 112 -8.27 7.64 -7.51
N ILE A 113 -8.85 6.45 -7.75
CA ILE A 113 -10.13 6.02 -7.15
C ILE A 113 -10.01 6.02 -5.62
N LEU A 114 -8.97 5.38 -5.07
CA LEU A 114 -8.73 5.32 -3.63
C LEU A 114 -8.56 6.72 -3.01
N GLU A 115 -7.89 7.66 -3.66
CA GLU A 115 -7.73 9.02 -3.13
C GLU A 115 -9.02 9.84 -3.24
N SER A 116 -9.82 9.66 -4.30
CA SER A 116 -11.11 10.36 -4.45
C SER A 116 -12.13 9.98 -3.37
N GLU A 117 -12.14 8.71 -2.94
CA GLU A 117 -13.00 8.24 -1.84
C GLU A 117 -12.58 8.80 -0.47
N LYS A 118 -11.44 9.49 -0.36
CA LYS A 118 -10.98 10.14 0.87
C LYS A 118 -11.71 11.46 1.19
N LEU A 119 -12.37 12.04 0.18
CA LEU A 119 -13.01 13.35 0.25
C LEU A 119 -14.49 13.30 0.66
N GLN A 120 -14.99 12.13 1.03
CA GLN A 120 -16.34 11.90 1.58
C GLN A 120 -16.26 11.57 3.06
#